data_AF-A0A4U5LPK0-F1
#
_entry.id   AF-A0A4U5LPK0-F1
#
_cell.length_a   1.000
_cell.length_b   1.000
_cell.length_c   1.000
_cell.angle_alpha   90.00
_cell.angle_beta   90.00
_cell.angle_gamma   90.00
#
_symmetry.space_group_name_H-M   'P 1'
#
loop_
_entity.id
_entity.type
_entity.pdbx_description
1 polymer ?
#
loop_
_entity_poly.entity_id
_entity_poly.type
_entity_poly.pdbx_seq_one_letter_code
_entity_poly.pdbx_strand_id
1 'polypeptide(L)'
;MFFTRRLLSLPFSSSISKKLAHYSQFHPSSLNVQQYLDFGKTGTPKSSYLFLKNELLVRLANIMQEISLLPPNLLKMTSARLVSGWL
;
A
#
# COMPACT_ATOMS: atom_id res chain seq x y z
N MET A 1 9.09 -34.82 9.44
CA MET A 1 8.85 -33.40 9.78
C MET A 1 8.62 -32.62 8.48
N PHE A 2 7.36 -32.42 8.09
CA PHE A 2 7.01 -31.55 6.96
C PHE A 2 5.97 -30.55 7.46
N PHE A 3 6.46 -29.41 7.95
CA PHE A 3 5.60 -28.27 8.27
C PHE A 3 5.10 -27.68 6.95
N THR A 4 3.89 -28.05 6.56
CA THR A 4 3.20 -27.47 5.41
C THR A 4 2.87 -26.02 5.72
N ARG A 5 3.48 -25.11 4.95
CA ARG A 5 3.12 -23.68 4.90
C ARG A 5 1.71 -23.54 4.32
N ARG A 6 0.68 -23.76 5.13
CA ARG A 6 -0.73 -23.64 4.76
C ARG A 6 -1.45 -22.64 5.66
N LEU A 7 -0.95 -21.41 5.75
CA LEU A 7 -1.71 -20.28 6.30
C LEU A 7 -1.35 -19.04 5.47
N LEU A 8 -2.36 -18.22 5.18
CA LEU A 8 -2.34 -16.98 4.38
C LEU A 8 -2.77 -17.13 2.90
N SER A 9 -3.82 -17.89 2.62
CA SER A 9 -4.85 -17.38 1.71
C SER A 9 -5.95 -16.77 2.55
N LEU A 10 -5.70 -15.60 3.15
CA LEU A 10 -6.80 -14.81 3.72
C LEU A 10 -7.59 -14.28 2.52
N PRO A 11 -8.87 -14.62 2.36
CA PRO A 11 -9.71 -13.88 1.44
C PRO A 11 -9.68 -12.43 1.90
N PHE A 12 -9.41 -11.52 0.96
CA PHE A 12 -9.39 -10.09 1.21
C PHE A 12 -10.68 -9.72 1.96
N SER A 13 -10.57 -9.33 3.22
CA SER A 13 -11.75 -9.04 4.05
C SER A 13 -12.55 -7.92 3.37
N SER A 14 -13.86 -8.04 3.30
CA SER A 14 -14.73 -7.07 2.60
C SER A 14 -14.56 -5.63 3.12
N SER A 15 -14.10 -5.47 4.36
CA SER A 15 -13.76 -4.18 4.95
C SER A 15 -12.49 -3.56 4.34
N ILE A 16 -11.52 -4.37 3.95
CA ILE A 16 -10.28 -3.95 3.28
C ILE A 16 -10.60 -3.56 1.84
N SER A 17 -11.48 -4.30 1.14
CA SER A 17 -11.98 -3.92 -0.20
C SER A 17 -12.57 -2.52 -0.24
N LYS A 18 -13.39 -2.18 0.77
CA LYS A 18 -14.02 -0.86 0.85
C LYS A 18 -13.00 0.24 1.10
N LYS A 19 -12.03 0.01 2.00
CA LYS A 19 -10.96 0.98 2.26
C LYS A 19 -10.05 1.15 1.06
N LEU A 20 -9.69 0.07 0.39
CA LEU A 20 -8.89 0.10 -0.83
C LEU A 20 -9.57 0.96 -1.89
N ALA A 21 -10.83 0.67 -2.20
CA ALA A 21 -11.61 1.41 -3.18
C ALA A 21 -11.80 2.90 -2.82
N HIS A 22 -11.85 3.22 -1.53
CA HIS A 22 -11.90 4.60 -1.06
C HIS A 22 -10.54 5.31 -1.26
N TYR A 23 -9.44 4.69 -0.82
CA TYR A 23 -8.12 5.34 -0.87
C TYR A 23 -7.52 5.40 -2.28
N SER A 24 -7.88 4.48 -3.17
CA SER A 24 -7.42 4.47 -4.57
C SER A 24 -8.01 5.63 -5.40
N GLN A 25 -9.01 6.35 -4.90
CA GLN A 25 -9.58 7.51 -5.60
C GLN A 25 -8.75 8.79 -5.40
N PHE A 26 -7.86 8.80 -4.40
CA PHE A 26 -7.01 9.95 -4.12
C PHE A 26 -5.69 9.84 -4.87
N HIS A 27 -5.16 11.00 -5.26
CA HIS A 27 -3.85 11.10 -5.89
C HIS A 27 -2.76 11.20 -4.81
N PRO A 28 -1.62 10.49 -4.97
CA PRO A 28 -0.48 10.65 -4.08
C PRO A 28 0.06 12.10 -4.07
N SER A 29 0.42 12.58 -2.89
CA SER A 29 1.04 13.89 -2.74
C SER A 29 2.50 13.83 -3.18
N SER A 30 2.89 14.67 -4.14
CA SER A 30 4.29 14.86 -4.51
C SER A 30 4.96 15.83 -3.53
N LEU A 31 6.10 15.42 -2.97
CA LEU A 31 6.92 16.25 -2.09
C LEU A 31 8.27 16.50 -2.74
N ASN A 32 8.71 17.75 -2.75
CA ASN A 32 10.03 18.13 -3.22
C ASN A 32 11.07 18.05 -2.09
N VAL A 33 12.35 18.05 -2.45
CA VAL A 33 13.45 17.95 -1.47
C VAL A 33 13.45 19.13 -0.49
N GLN A 34 13.11 20.34 -0.93
CA GLN A 34 13.05 21.53 -0.06
C GLN A 34 12.00 21.35 1.05
N GLN A 35 10.81 20.84 0.74
CA GLN A 35 9.75 20.58 1.72
C GLN A 35 10.17 19.58 2.78
N TYR A 36 10.93 18.54 2.41
CA TYR A 36 11.49 17.61 3.38
C TYR A 36 12.52 18.28 4.30
N LEU A 37 13.39 19.14 3.75
CA LEU A 37 14.38 19.87 4.54
C LEU A 37 13.73 20.88 5.49
N ASP A 38 12.72 21.60 5.01
CA ASP A 38 11.97 22.57 5.81
C ASP A 38 11.17 21.88 6.92
N PHE A 39 10.57 20.72 6.61
CA PHE A 39 9.94 19.87 7.61
C PHE A 39 10.95 19.34 8.63
N GLY A 40 12.17 18.98 8.22
CA GLY A 40 13.22 18.55 9.14
C GLY A 40 13.65 19.64 10.14
N LYS A 41 13.54 20.92 9.77
CA LYS A 41 13.89 22.05 10.64
C LYS A 41 12.78 22.45 11.61
N THR A 42 11.51 22.35 11.19
CA THR A 42 10.38 22.96 11.92
C THR A 42 9.22 22.00 12.21
N GLY A 43 9.24 20.81 11.61
CA GLY A 43 8.17 19.83 11.68
C GLY A 43 8.07 19.13 13.04
N THR A 44 6.88 18.58 13.30
CA THR A 44 6.62 17.82 14.54
C THR A 44 6.32 16.36 14.24
N PRO A 45 6.57 15.43 15.19
CA PRO A 45 6.17 14.04 15.04
C PRO A 45 4.66 13.88 14.79
N LYS A 46 3.84 14.73 15.42
CA LYS A 46 2.37 14.72 15.26
C LYS A 46 1.96 15.04 13.83
N SER A 47 2.54 16.08 13.23
CA SER A 47 2.26 16.43 11.82
C SER A 47 2.78 15.36 10.86
N SER A 48 3.96 14.77 11.13
CA SER A 48 4.50 13.66 10.34
C SER A 48 3.54 12.47 10.35
N TYR A 49 3.08 12.07 11.53
CA TYR A 49 2.15 10.95 11.68
C TYR A 49 0.83 11.19 10.94
N LEU A 50 0.23 12.37 11.07
CA LEU A 50 -1.03 12.70 10.40
C LEU A 50 -0.89 12.67 8.87
N PHE A 51 0.22 13.17 8.34
CA PHE A 51 0.52 13.11 6.92
C PHE A 51 0.71 11.66 6.46
N LEU A 52 1.67 10.94 7.07
CA LEU A 52 2.04 9.59 6.67
C LEU A 52 0.89 8.59 6.80
N LYS A 53 0.06 8.70 7.85
CA LYS A 53 -1.11 7.82 8.03
C LYS A 53 -2.03 7.83 6.82
N ASN A 54 -2.24 8.99 6.20
CA ASN A 54 -3.12 9.12 5.05
C ASN A 54 -2.36 8.85 3.74
N GLU A 55 -1.20 9.47 3.57
CA GLU A 55 -0.40 9.38 2.34
C GLU A 55 0.05 7.94 2.03
N LEU A 56 0.47 7.18 3.05
CA LEU A 56 0.86 5.78 2.88
C LEU A 56 -0.33 4.92 2.41
N LEU A 57 -1.51 5.14 2.99
CA LEU A 57 -2.72 4.40 2.59
C LEU A 57 -3.12 4.71 1.14
N VAL A 58 -3.05 5.99 0.74
CA VAL A 58 -3.32 6.42 -0.64
C VAL A 58 -2.34 5.76 -1.61
N ARG A 59 -1.03 5.80 -1.33
CA ARG A 59 -0.01 5.20 -2.21
C ARG A 59 -0.18 3.68 -2.34
N LEU A 60 -0.39 2.99 -1.23
CA LEU A 60 -0.58 1.54 -1.23
C LEU A 60 -1.85 1.15 -1.98
N ALA A 61 -2.97 1.83 -1.76
CA ALA A 61 -4.23 1.53 -2.43
C ALA A 61 -4.15 1.70 -3.95
N ASN A 62 -3.46 2.74 -4.43
CA ASN A 62 -3.21 2.95 -5.86
C ASN A 62 -2.36 1.82 -6.46
N ILE A 63 -1.23 1.47 -5.83
CA ILE A 63 -0.36 0.39 -6.30
C ILE A 63 -1.11 -0.96 -6.31
N MET A 64 -1.87 -1.27 -5.27
CA MET A 64 -2.66 -2.49 -5.19
C MET A 64 -3.76 -2.54 -6.27
N GLN A 65 -4.38 -1.39 -6.60
CA GLN A 65 -5.32 -1.30 -7.71
C GLN A 65 -4.62 -1.56 -9.05
N GLU A 66 -3.46 -0.96 -9.30
CA GLU A 66 -2.67 -1.22 -10.50
C GLU A 66 -2.23 -2.69 -10.59
N ILE A 67 -1.79 -3.30 -9.49
CA ILE A 67 -1.45 -4.72 -9.42
C ILE A 67 -2.65 -5.59 -9.82
N SER A 68 -3.85 -5.27 -9.35
CA SER A 68 -5.07 -6.02 -9.70
C SER A 68 -5.43 -5.98 -11.19
N LEU A 69 -4.91 -4.99 -11.92
CA LEU A 69 -5.13 -4.79 -13.36
C LEU A 69 -4.01 -5.39 -14.23
N LEU A 70 -2.99 -5.99 -13.63
CA LEU A 70 -1.90 -6.63 -14.36
C LEU A 70 -2.38 -7.83 -15.19
N PRO A 71 -1.67 -8.18 -16.28
CA PRO A 71 -2.03 -9.34 -17.09
C PRO A 71 -2.07 -10.64 -16.28
N PRO A 72 -3.00 -11.56 -16.58
CA PRO A 72 -3.20 -12.78 -15.78
C PRO A 72 -1.97 -13.68 -15.72
N ASN A 73 -1.11 -13.65 -16.76
CA ASN A 73 0.14 -14.40 -16.76
C ASN A 73 1.14 -13.86 -15.71
N LEU A 74 1.16 -12.54 -15.50
CA LEU A 74 2.01 -11.90 -14.50
C LEU A 74 1.47 -12.13 -13.09
N LEU A 75 0.15 -12.02 -12.90
CA LEU A 75 -0.51 -12.29 -11.62
C LEU A 75 -0.35 -13.74 -11.13
N LYS A 76 -0.21 -14.70 -12.05
CA LYS A 76 0.04 -16.12 -11.72
C LYS A 76 1.46 -16.38 -11.22
N MET A 77 2.41 -15.47 -11.45
CA MET A 77 3.78 -15.66 -10.99
C MET A 77 3.82 -15.67 -9.45
N THR A 78 4.56 -16.63 -8.89
CA THR A 78 4.69 -16.79 -7.44
C THR A 78 5.26 -15.52 -6.78
N SER A 79 6.19 -14.82 -7.45
CA SER A 79 6.75 -13.56 -6.99
C SER A 79 5.70 -12.45 -6.90
N ALA A 80 4.87 -12.28 -7.92
CA ALA A 80 3.81 -11.28 -7.95
C ALA A 80 2.76 -11.54 -6.86
N ARG A 81 2.35 -12.80 -6.69
CA ARG A 81 1.41 -13.20 -5.63
C ARG A 81 1.98 -12.99 -4.23
N LEU A 82 3.28 -13.21 -4.05
CA LEU A 82 3.97 -12.99 -2.79
C LEU A 82 4.00 -11.50 -2.43
N VAL A 83 4.35 -10.62 -3.37
CA VAL A 83 4.33 -9.16 -3.16
C VAL A 83 2.90 -8.66 -2.88
N SER A 84 1.91 -9.16 -3.62
CA SER A 84 0.50 -8.83 -3.38
C SER A 84 -0.01 -9.29 -2.00
N GLY A 85 0.62 -10.29 -1.37
CA GLY A 85 0.26 -10.73 -0.02
C GLY A 85 0.94 -9.94 1.10
N TRP A 86 1.97 -9.14 0.79
CA TRP A 86 2.61 -8.21 1.73
C TRP A 86 1.87 -6.88 1.84
N LEU A 87 1.19 -6.49 0.77
CA LEU A 87 0.36 -5.30 0.68
C LEU A 87 -1.02 -5.54 1.30
#